data_AF-A0A5N8WK11-F1
#
_entry.id   AF-A0A5N8WK11-F1
#
_cell.length_a   1.000
_cell.length_b   1.000
_cell.length_c   1.000
_cell.angle_alpha   90.00
_cell.angle_beta   90.00
_cell.angle_gamma   90.00
#
_symmetry.space_group_name_H-M   'P 1'
#
loop_
_entity.id
_entity.type
_entity.pdbx_description
1 polymer ?
#
loop_
_entity_poly.entity_id
_entity_poly.type
_entity_poly.pdbx_seq_one_letter_code
_entity_poly.pdbx_strand_id
1 'polypeptide(L)' 'PSLPLPGSHQGLIGLKERAELLGGTFESGPTGGGGYEVTLRIPAHAN' A
#
# COMPACT_ATOMS: atom_id res chain seq x y z
N PRO A 1 -21.15 -12.71 6.87
CA PRO A 1 -19.69 -12.93 6.80
C PRO A 1 -19.13 -12.63 5.39
N SER A 2 -18.04 -11.88 5.31
CA SER A 2 -17.33 -11.67 4.04
C SER A 2 -16.69 -12.99 3.59
N LEU A 3 -17.02 -13.44 2.38
CA LEU A 3 -16.38 -14.59 1.76
C LEU A 3 -14.87 -14.32 1.65
N PRO A 4 -13.99 -15.29 1.97
CA PRO A 4 -12.57 -15.15 1.71
C PRO A 4 -12.37 -15.05 0.20
N LEU A 5 -12.09 -13.84 -0.28
CA LEU A 5 -11.68 -13.64 -1.65
C LEU A 5 -10.29 -14.27 -1.80
N PRO A 6 -10.02 -15.02 -2.87
CA PRO A 6 -8.67 -15.46 -3.17
C PRO A 6 -7.79 -14.22 -3.39
N GLY A 7 -7.04 -13.83 -2.36
CA GLY A 7 -6.06 -12.77 -2.45
C GLY A 7 -4.77 -13.33 -3.02
N SER A 8 -4.26 -12.75 -4.10
CA SER A 8 -2.96 -13.13 -4.70
C SER A 8 -1.75 -12.76 -3.84
N HIS A 9 -1.96 -12.17 -2.66
CA HIS A 9 -0.93 -11.55 -1.80
C HIS A 9 -0.08 -10.46 -2.49
N GLN A 10 -0.49 -9.98 -3.68
CA GLN A 10 0.23 -8.98 -4.46
C GLN A 10 -0.28 -7.54 -4.26
N GLY A 11 -1.32 -7.33 -3.43
CA GLY A 11 -1.97 -6.02 -3.31
C GLY A 11 -1.02 -4.89 -2.87
N LEU A 12 -0.20 -5.16 -1.85
CA LEU A 12 0.77 -4.19 -1.32
C LEU A 12 1.95 -3.98 -2.27
N ILE A 13 2.41 -5.05 -2.94
CA ILE A 13 3.48 -4.97 -3.96
C ILE A 13 3.03 -4.06 -5.09
N GLY A 14 1.85 -4.31 -5.66
CA GLY A 14 1.30 -3.47 -6.72
C GLY A 14 1.03 -2.02 -6.28
N LEU A 15 0.72 -1.78 -5.00
CA LEU A 15 0.55 -0.41 -4.51
C LEU A 15 1.89 0.33 -4.40
N LYS A 16 2.95 -0.36 -3.96
CA LYS A 16 4.31 0.17 -3.94
C LYS A 16 4.79 0.55 -5.34
N GLU A 17 4.65 -0.36 -6.30
CA GLU A 17 5.03 -0.12 -7.70
C GLU A 17 4.30 1.12 -8.27
N ARG A 18 3.00 1.25 -8.02
CA ARG A 18 2.22 2.43 -8.46
C ARG A 18 2.66 3.71 -7.78
N ALA A 19 3.01 3.67 -6.50
CA ALA A 19 3.52 4.84 -5.79
C ALA A 19 4.84 5.31 -6.43
N GLU A 20 5.76 4.39 -6.70
CA GLU A 20 7.04 4.67 -7.35
C GLU A 20 6.85 5.24 -8.77
N LEU A 21 5.91 4.68 -9.55
CA LEU A 21 5.55 5.20 -10.89
C LEU A 21 5.02 6.64 -10.85
N LEU A 22 4.36 7.03 -9.77
CA LEU A 22 3.85 8.40 -9.56
C LEU A 22 4.89 9.34 -8.92
N GLY A 23 6.14 8.89 -8.74
CA GLY A 23 7.18 9.67 -8.06
C GLY A 23 6.94 9.81 -6.55
N GLY A 24 6.16 8.90 -5.98
CA GLY A 24 5.82 8.83 -4.57
C GLY A 24 6.58 7.75 -3.80
N THR A 25 6.19 7.57 -2.53
CA THR A 25 6.70 6.53 -1.64
C THR A 25 5.57 5.75 -1.00
N PHE A 26 5.85 4.49 -0.66
CA PHE A 26 4.89 3.59 -0.03
C PHE A 26 5.56 2.76 1.07
N GLU A 27 4.95 2.74 2.24
CA GLU A 27 5.36 1.94 3.39
C GLU A 27 4.17 1.19 3.96
N SER A 28 4.39 -0.04 4.40
CA SER A 28 3.35 -0.86 5.02
C SER A 28 3.96 -1.85 6.00
N GLY A 29 3.38 -1.99 7.18
CA GLY A 29 3.90 -2.92 8.18
C GLY A 29 3.09 -2.97 9.47
N PRO A 30 3.38 -3.96 10.35
CA PRO A 30 2.78 -4.02 11.67
C PRO A 30 3.22 -2.83 12.52
N THR A 31 2.34 -2.35 13.39
CA THR A 31 2.65 -1.29 14.37
C THR A 31 3.04 -1.89 15.71
N GLY A 32 3.79 -1.14 16.52
CA GLY A 32 4.16 -1.56 17.88
C GLY A 32 2.96 -1.81 18.82
N GLY A 33 1.79 -1.25 18.49
CA GLY A 33 0.54 -1.47 19.22
C GLY A 33 -0.26 -2.69 18.77
N GLY A 34 0.29 -3.53 17.88
CA GLY A 34 -0.40 -4.72 17.36
C GLY A 34 -1.35 -4.44 16.19
N GLY A 35 -1.32 -3.23 15.62
CA GLY A 35 -2.05 -2.87 14.42
C GLY A 35 -1.24 -3.09 13.15
N TYR A 36 -1.77 -2.58 12.03
CA TYR A 36 -1.08 -2.53 10.74
C TYR A 36 -1.24 -1.13 10.17
N GLU A 37 -0.14 -0.52 9.73
CA GLU A 37 -0.14 0.82 9.15
C GLU A 37 0.28 0.76 7.69
N VAL A 38 -0.32 1.65 6.90
CA VAL A 38 0.00 1.86 5.49
C VAL A 38 0.12 3.36 5.27
N THR A 39 1.28 3.79 4.76
CA THR A 39 1.56 5.18 4.43
C THR A 39 1.86 5.31 2.94
N LEU A 40 1.11 6.18 2.26
CA LEU A 40 1.34 6.54 0.86
C LEU A 40 1.61 8.04 0.79
N ARG A 41 2.70 8.42 0.12
CA ARG A 41 3.02 9.83 -0.17
C ARG A 41 3.16 9.97 -1.67
N ILE A 42 2.43 10.88 -2.29
CA ILE A 42 2.48 11.14 -3.73
C ILE A 42 2.47 12.65 -3.99
N PRO A 43 3.06 13.12 -5.10
CA PRO A 43 2.91 14.51 -5.54
C PRO A 43 1.44 14.88 -5.72
N ALA A 44 1.06 16.11 -5.34
CA ALA A 44 -0.32 16.59 -5.49
C ALA A 44 -0.74 16.77 -6.96
N HIS A 45 0.24 16.93 -7.85
CA HIS A 45 0.07 17.03 -9.28
C HIS A 45 1.13 16.20 -9.98
N ALA A 46 0.72 15.41 -10.98
CA ALA A 46 1.65 14.82 -11.92
C ALA A 46 2.14 15.92 -12.89
N ASN A 47 3.42 15.87 -13.25
CA ASN A 47 3.99 16.71 -14.32
C ASN A 47 3.34 16.43 -15.67
#